data_AF-A0A820EKB1-F1
#
_entry.id   AF-A0A820EKB1-F1
#
_cell.length_a   1.000
_cell.length_b   1.000
_cell.length_c   1.000
_cell.angle_alpha   90.00
_cell.angle_beta   90.00
_cell.angle_gamma   90.00
#
_symmetry.space_group_name_H-M   'P 1'
#
loop_
_entity.id
_entity.type
_entity.pdbx_description
1 polymer ?
#
loop_
_entity_poly.entity_id
_entity_poly.type
_entity_poly.pdbx_seq_one_letter_code
_entity_poly.pdbx_strand_id
1 'polypeptide(L)'
;MTNRTSRPRMREDEAEKLIVEQGYRKSNIRLHGRSVYYNPKQPNNIQYITYDVDGHNGGVWKAGNKKWAESGGRSASRSGTYDENLKKIGD
;
A
#
# COMPACT_ATOMS: atom_id res chain seq x y z
N MET A 1 -14.08 1.41 29.69
CA MET A 1 -14.33 1.62 28.25
C MET A 1 -13.04 2.06 27.59
N THR A 2 -12.51 1.34 26.61
CA THR A 2 -11.29 1.76 25.91
C THR A 2 -11.66 2.83 24.88
N ASN A 3 -11.18 4.06 25.08
CA ASN A 3 -11.25 5.11 24.06
C ASN A 3 -10.52 4.60 22.81
N ARG A 4 -11.26 4.07 21.84
CA ARG A 4 -10.76 3.91 20.47
C ARG A 4 -10.70 5.31 19.86
N THR A 5 -9.65 6.05 20.19
CA THR A 5 -9.26 7.19 19.39
C THR A 5 -8.91 6.65 18.01
N SER A 6 -9.82 6.72 17.05
CA SER A 6 -9.52 6.43 15.64
C SER A 6 -8.32 7.28 15.27
N ARG A 7 -7.18 6.64 15.00
CA ARG A 7 -6.00 7.35 14.50
C ARG A 7 -6.43 8.13 13.26
N PRO A 8 -6.14 9.45 13.17
CA PRO A 8 -6.40 10.18 11.93
C PRO A 8 -5.68 9.45 10.80
N ARG A 9 -6.37 9.29 9.69
CA ARG A 9 -5.84 8.62 8.50
C ARG A 9 -4.52 9.30 8.09
N MET A 10 -3.44 8.53 8.02
CA MET A 10 -2.15 9.00 7.52
C MET A 10 -2.30 9.56 6.11
N ARG A 11 -1.74 10.73 5.82
CA ARG A 11 -1.86 11.36 4.49
C ARG A 11 -0.97 10.66 3.47
N GLU A 12 -1.27 10.79 2.18
CA GLU A 12 -0.50 10.13 1.11
C GLU A 12 0.95 10.63 1.05
N ASP A 13 1.19 11.92 1.31
CA ASP A 13 2.53 12.52 1.34
C ASP A 13 3.38 12.02 2.52
N GLU A 14 2.74 11.78 3.67
CA GLU A 14 3.40 11.17 4.83
C GLU A 14 3.72 9.70 4.57
N ALA A 15 2.77 8.96 3.99
CA ALA A 15 2.97 7.57 3.61
C ALA A 15 4.10 7.43 2.56
N GLU A 16 4.12 8.30 1.55
CA GLU A 16 5.18 8.33 0.52
C GLU A 16 6.58 8.46 1.14
N LYS A 17 6.76 9.35 2.13
CA LYS A 17 8.06 9.51 2.81
C LYS A 17 8.48 8.21 3.49
N LEU A 18 7.60 7.60 4.27
CA LEU A 18 7.90 6.37 5.01
C LEU A 18 8.26 5.22 4.09
N ILE A 19 7.55 5.05 2.97
CA ILE A 19 7.85 3.94 2.07
C ILE A 19 9.15 4.14 1.28
N VAL A 20 9.46 5.38 0.91
CA VAL A 20 10.73 5.71 0.27
C VAL A 20 11.89 5.45 1.22
N GLU A 21 11.76 5.78 2.51
CA GLU A 21 12.73 5.42 3.55
C GLU A 21 12.90 3.90 3.70
N GLN A 22 11.84 3.12 3.52
CA GLN A 22 11.88 1.65 3.48
C GLN A 22 12.46 1.07 2.16
N GLY A 23 12.93 1.93 1.26
CA GLY A 23 13.64 1.54 0.04
C GLY A 23 12.74 1.26 -1.16
N TYR A 24 11.46 1.63 -1.10
CA TYR A 24 10.62 1.66 -2.30
C TYR A 24 10.94 2.89 -3.14
N ARG A 25 10.80 2.73 -4.45
CA ARG A 25 10.91 3.84 -5.41
C ARG A 25 9.60 4.05 -6.14
N LYS A 26 9.29 5.31 -6.44
CA LYS A 26 8.15 5.66 -7.29
C LYS A 26 8.34 5.03 -8.67
N SER A 27 7.32 4.34 -9.16
CA SER A 27 7.31 3.76 -10.51
C SER A 27 6.50 4.64 -11.46
N ASN A 28 6.63 4.38 -12.76
CA ASN A 28 5.81 5.05 -13.78
C ASN A 28 4.38 4.47 -13.88
N ILE A 29 4.05 3.43 -13.10
CA ILE A 29 2.74 2.80 -13.11
C ILE A 29 1.79 3.64 -12.25
N ARG A 30 0.56 3.80 -12.73
CA ARG A 30 -0.53 4.40 -11.95
C ARG A 30 -1.71 3.44 -11.81
N LEU A 31 -2.23 3.33 -10.59
CA LEU A 31 -3.44 2.57 -10.28
C LEU A 31 -4.52 3.54 -9.82
N HIS A 32 -5.63 3.61 -10.56
CA HIS A 32 -6.74 4.53 -10.27
C HIS A 32 -6.28 5.99 -10.03
N GLY A 33 -5.30 6.45 -10.81
CA GLY A 33 -4.72 7.79 -10.70
C GLY A 33 -3.61 7.96 -9.65
N ARG A 34 -3.30 6.92 -8.86
CA ARG A 34 -2.30 6.97 -7.79
C ARG A 34 -0.97 6.39 -8.23
N SER A 35 0.09 6.87 -7.60
CA SER A 35 1.42 6.33 -7.84
C SER A 35 1.54 4.92 -7.30
N VAL A 36 2.26 4.06 -8.03
CA VAL A 36 2.71 2.77 -7.53
C VAL A 36 4.17 2.88 -7.13
N TYR A 37 4.51 2.35 -5.98
CA TYR A 37 5.88 2.24 -5.51
C TYR A 37 6.35 0.80 -5.65
N TYR A 38 7.62 0.62 -6.00
CA TYR A 38 8.23 -0.67 -6.27
C TYR A 38 9.50 -0.89 -5.45
N ASN A 39 9.66 -2.08 -4.87
CA ASN A 39 10.88 -2.52 -4.23
C ASN A 39 11.21 -3.97 -4.61
N PRO A 40 12.27 -4.23 -5.41
CA PRO A 40 12.65 -5.58 -5.82
C PRO A 40 13.17 -6.45 -4.65
N LYS A 41 13.60 -5.85 -3.54
CA LYS A 41 14.14 -6.57 -2.38
C LYS A 41 13.03 -7.15 -1.49
N GLN A 42 11.80 -6.72 -1.70
CA GLN A 42 10.65 -7.16 -0.94
C GLN A 42 10.07 -8.48 -1.51
N PRO A 43 9.42 -9.30 -0.69
CA PRO A 43 8.71 -10.49 -1.16
C PRO A 43 7.72 -10.17 -2.29
N ASN A 44 7.56 -11.10 -3.24
CA ASN A 44 6.79 -10.89 -4.48
C ASN A 44 5.38 -10.31 -4.24
N ASN A 45 4.72 -10.71 -3.16
CA ASN A 45 3.37 -10.27 -2.80
C ASN A 45 3.29 -8.80 -2.32
N ILE A 46 4.41 -8.17 -1.98
CA ILE A 46 4.46 -6.75 -1.57
C ILE A 46 5.45 -5.92 -2.37
N GLN A 47 5.96 -6.46 -3.49
CA GLN A 47 6.91 -5.74 -4.33
C GLN A 47 6.34 -4.45 -4.90
N TYR A 48 5.05 -4.43 -5.21
CA TYR A 48 4.34 -3.27 -5.73
C TYR A 48 3.29 -2.85 -4.72
N ILE A 49 3.27 -1.56 -4.38
CA ILE A 49 2.28 -1.02 -3.47
C ILE A 49 1.68 0.27 -4.00
N THR A 50 0.44 0.56 -3.60
CA THR A 50 -0.22 1.84 -3.84
C THR A 50 -0.97 2.25 -2.59
N TYR A 51 -1.13 3.55 -2.41
CA TYR A 51 -1.79 4.10 -1.26
C TYR A 51 -3.27 3.67 -1.21
N ASP A 52 -3.67 3.13 -0.06
CA ASP A 52 -5.05 2.74 0.19
C ASP A 52 -5.88 4.00 0.46
N VAL A 53 -6.99 4.14 -0.24
CA VAL A 53 -7.93 5.26 -0.05
C VAL A 53 -9.24 4.80 0.54
N ASP A 54 -9.54 3.51 0.46
CA ASP A 54 -10.77 2.99 1.03
C ASP A 54 -10.67 3.04 2.56
N GLY A 55 -9.44 2.91 3.11
CA GLY A 55 -9.10 3.40 4.45
C GLY A 55 -9.86 2.75 5.60
N HIS A 56 -10.51 1.61 5.35
CA HIS A 56 -11.22 0.88 6.38
C HIS A 56 -10.20 0.19 7.31
N ASN A 57 -10.32 0.43 8.62
CA ASN A 57 -9.58 -0.26 9.69
C ASN A 57 -8.05 -0.02 9.76
N GLY A 58 -7.56 1.14 9.32
CA GLY A 58 -6.14 1.50 9.47
C GLY A 58 -5.24 1.02 8.34
N GLY A 59 -5.81 0.62 7.19
CA GLY A 59 -5.07 0.37 5.96
C GLY A 59 -4.46 1.63 5.39
N VAL A 60 -3.15 1.58 5.12
CA VAL A 60 -2.38 2.65 4.47
C VAL A 60 -1.97 2.23 3.06
N TRP A 61 -1.73 0.94 2.84
CA TRP A 61 -1.24 0.42 1.56
C TRP A 61 -2.07 -0.75 1.05
N LYS A 62 -2.28 -0.79 -0.26
CA LYS A 62 -2.62 -2.01 -0.99
C LYS A 62 -1.37 -2.51 -1.68
N ALA A 63 -1.11 -3.81 -1.57
CA ALA A 63 0.08 -4.40 -2.16
C ALA A 63 -0.25 -5.59 -3.06
N GLY A 64 0.68 -5.88 -3.96
CA GLY A 64 0.61 -7.05 -4.82
C GLY A 64 1.91 -7.32 -5.56
N ASN A 65 1.83 -8.34 -6.40
CA ASN A 65 2.91 -8.69 -7.32
C ASN A 65 2.87 -7.87 -8.61
N LYS A 66 3.82 -8.15 -9.50
CA LYS A 66 3.88 -7.51 -10.82
C LYS A 66 2.57 -7.64 -11.61
N LYS A 67 1.97 -8.83 -11.63
CA LYS A 67 0.71 -9.10 -12.34
C LYS A 67 -0.44 -8.23 -11.81
N TRP A 68 -0.48 -7.99 -10.50
CA TRP A 68 -1.44 -7.06 -9.89
C TRP A 68 -1.25 -5.63 -10.38
N ALA A 69 -0.01 -5.13 -10.36
CA ALA A 69 0.31 -3.77 -10.84
C ALA A 69 -0.04 -3.61 -12.32
N GLU A 70 0.27 -4.60 -13.16
CA GLU A 70 -0.06 -4.61 -14.60
C GLU A 70 -1.56 -4.73 -14.87
N SER A 71 -2.31 -5.41 -13.99
CA SER A 71 -3.76 -5.59 -14.13
C SER A 71 -4.59 -4.35 -13.79
N GLY A 72 -3.96 -3.25 -13.38
CA GLY A 72 -4.67 -2.08 -12.90
C GLY A 72 -5.20 -2.25 -11.47
N GLY A 73 -4.58 -3.10 -10.65
CA GLY A 73 -4.93 -3.23 -9.24
C GLY A 73 -6.13 -4.15 -8.93
N ARG A 74 -6.53 -5.00 -9.88
CA ARG A 74 -7.70 -5.89 -9.76
C ARG A 74 -7.49 -6.96 -8.67
N SER A 75 -8.56 -7.27 -7.93
CA SER A 75 -8.50 -7.98 -6.63
C SER A 75 -7.90 -9.39 -6.68
N ALA A 76 -8.01 -10.14 -7.78
CA ALA A 76 -7.52 -11.53 -7.86
C ALA A 76 -5.98 -11.67 -7.80
N SER A 77 -5.23 -10.58 -7.89
CA SER A 77 -3.77 -10.59 -7.70
C SER A 77 -3.32 -9.67 -6.56
N ARG A 78 -4.27 -8.99 -5.89
CA ARG A 78 -4.01 -8.18 -4.71
C ARG A 78 -3.59 -9.12 -3.59
N SER A 79 -2.49 -8.79 -2.93
CA SER A 79 -1.92 -9.62 -1.88
C SER A 79 -2.38 -9.20 -0.49
N GLY A 80 -2.99 -8.02 -0.36
CA GLY A 80 -3.65 -7.59 0.87
C GLY A 80 -3.72 -6.07 1.03
N THR A 81 -4.27 -5.69 2.18
CA THR A 81 -4.21 -4.35 2.76
C THR A 81 -3.23 -4.36 3.94
N TYR A 82 -2.41 -3.32 4.04
CA TYR A 82 -1.28 -3.23 4.95
C TYR A 82 -1.31 -1.89 5.71
N ASP A 83 -0.79 -1.90 6.93
CA ASP A 83 -0.55 -0.69 7.72
C ASP A 83 0.69 0.09 7.25
N GLU A 84 1.03 1.20 7.91
CA GLU A 84 2.18 2.04 7.54
C GLU A 84 3.54 1.33 7.58
N ASN A 85 3.62 0.21 8.31
CA ASN A 85 4.84 -0.58 8.51
C ASN A 85 4.87 -1.84 7.62
N LEU A 86 3.99 -1.92 6.62
CA LEU A 86 3.83 -3.09 5.74
C LEU A 86 3.44 -4.37 6.48
N LYS A 87 2.75 -4.26 7.61
CA LYS A 87 2.11 -5.41 8.26
C LYS A 87 0.74 -5.63 7.63
N LYS A 88 0.48 -6.86 7.17
CA LYS A 88 -0.82 -7.23 6.57
C LYS A 88 -1.92 -7.18 7.62
N ILE A 89 -3.04 -6.52 7.29
CA ILE A 89 -4.21 -6.35 8.17
C ILE A 89 -5.53 -6.81 7.54
N GLY A 90 -5.54 -7.10 6.23
CA GLY A 90 -6.76 -7.55 5.54
C GLY A 90 -6.49 -7.96 4.10
N ASP A 91 -7.55 -8.37 3.40
CA ASP A 91 -7.53 -8.82 2.00
C ASP A 91 -8.73 -8.29 1.20
#